data_AF-A0A9D6YYF4-F1
#
_entry.id   AF-A0A9D6YYF4-F1
#
_cell.length_a   1.000
_cell.length_b   1.000
_cell.length_c   1.000
_cell.angle_alpha   90.00
_cell.angle_beta   90.00
_cell.angle_gamma   90.00
#
_symmetry.space_group_name_H-M   'P 1'
#
loop_
_entity.id
_entity.type
_entity.pdbx_description
1 polymer ?
#
loop_
_entity_poly.entity_id
_entity_poly.type
_entity_poly.pdbx_seq_one_letter_code
_entity_poly.pdbx_strand_id
1 'polypeptide(L)'
;MTTAIVLLQYKQRILEHQMAFDGALSAQRFAAAAALAALLLVVAGWLACSRRAIPAWSPAVPLPVVVLSLRAHARGRAEAHRIRRLLGFYQRGEDRLEDRWAGKGQHGQAFEPPAHPYAGDLNLFGEGSVFERICTARTHLGRERLAQYLLEPAGGGEVLARQEAVRELRGQVALREKMALLGHSDFEDSH
;
A
#
# COMPACT_ATOMS: atom_id res chain seq x y z
N MET A 1 -19.42 -10.99 -15.15
CA MET A 1 -18.47 -11.37 -14.07
C MET A 1 -19.23 -11.38 -12.77
N THR A 2 -19.36 -12.54 -12.13
CA THR A 2 -20.05 -12.69 -10.84
C THR A 2 -19.14 -12.25 -9.69
N THR A 3 -19.72 -11.82 -8.57
CA THR A 3 -18.99 -11.41 -7.35
C THR A 3 -17.99 -12.46 -6.89
N ALA A 4 -18.36 -13.75 -6.96
CA ALA A 4 -17.50 -14.87 -6.61
C ALA A 4 -16.21 -14.95 -7.45
N ILE A 5 -16.27 -14.66 -8.76
CA ILE A 5 -15.09 -14.67 -9.63
C ILE A 5 -14.13 -13.54 -9.25
N VAL A 6 -14.67 -12.34 -8.97
CA VAL A 6 -13.85 -11.19 -8.57
C VAL A 6 -13.19 -11.45 -7.21
N LEU A 7 -13.94 -12.02 -6.25
CA LEU A 7 -13.41 -12.40 -4.95
C LEU A 7 -12.27 -13.42 -5.07
N LEU A 8 -12.44 -14.45 -5.90
CA LEU A 8 -11.39 -15.45 -6.13
C LEU A 8 -10.12 -14.81 -6.72
N GLN A 9 -10.27 -13.91 -7.69
CA GLN A 9 -9.14 -13.17 -8.25
C GLN A 9 -8.41 -12.31 -7.22
N TYR A 10 -9.15 -11.69 -6.30
CA TYR A 10 -8.56 -10.89 -5.23
C TYR A 10 -7.79 -11.78 -4.25
N LYS A 11 -8.39 -12.89 -3.82
CA LYS A 11 -7.72 -13.89 -2.95
C LYS A 11 -6.44 -14.44 -3.59
N GLN A 12 -6.49 -14.78 -4.88
CA GLN A 12 -5.29 -15.24 -5.61
C GLN A 12 -4.18 -14.19 -5.61
N ARG A 13 -4.50 -12.93 -5.92
CA ARG A 13 -3.52 -11.84 -5.93
C ARG A 13 -2.94 -11.54 -4.56
N ILE A 14 -3.77 -11.63 -3.51
CA ILE A 14 -3.32 -11.50 -2.13
C ILE A 14 -2.28 -12.59 -1.82
N LEU A 15 -2.56 -13.85 -2.17
CA LEU A 15 -1.61 -14.95 -1.97
C LEU A 15 -0.29 -14.74 -2.74
N GLU A 16 -0.37 -14.37 -4.02
CA GLU A 16 0.81 -14.08 -4.85
C GLU A 16 1.69 -12.98 -4.22
N HIS A 17 1.06 -11.93 -3.71
CA HIS A 17 1.77 -10.80 -3.12
C HIS A 17 2.28 -11.11 -1.70
N GLN A 18 1.59 -11.95 -0.94
CA GLN A 18 2.08 -12.46 0.35
C GLN A 18 3.34 -13.31 0.16
N MET A 19 3.34 -14.22 -0.81
CA MET A 19 4.53 -15.02 -1.14
C MET A 19 5.70 -14.13 -1.57
N ALA A 20 5.45 -13.11 -2.39
CA ALA A 20 6.47 -12.15 -2.80
C ALA A 20 7.00 -11.33 -1.61
N PHE A 21 6.13 -10.93 -0.68
CA PHE A 21 6.50 -10.22 0.53
C PHE A 21 7.36 -11.07 1.46
N ASP A 22 6.97 -12.32 1.72
CA ASP A 22 7.71 -13.26 2.56
C ASP A 22 9.09 -13.56 1.97
N GLY A 23 9.16 -13.75 0.65
CA GLY A 23 10.41 -13.85 -0.10
C GLY A 23 11.31 -12.62 0.11
N ALA A 24 10.75 -11.41 -0.03
CA ALA A 24 11.49 -10.17 0.19
C ALA A 24 12.00 -10.01 1.63
N LEU A 25 11.20 -10.41 2.63
CA LEU A 25 11.62 -10.40 4.05
C LEU A 25 12.75 -11.39 4.31
N SER A 26 12.68 -12.60 3.77
CA SER A 26 13.74 -13.59 3.93
C SER A 26 15.08 -13.07 3.39
N ALA A 27 15.08 -12.46 2.19
CA ALA A 27 16.26 -11.82 1.59
C ALA A 27 16.80 -10.68 2.46
N GLN A 28 15.91 -9.88 3.08
CA GLN A 28 16.33 -8.83 4.02
C GLN A 28 16.99 -9.38 5.29
N ARG A 29 16.49 -10.50 5.83
CA ARG A 29 17.07 -11.16 7.01
C ARG A 29 18.48 -11.68 6.70
N PHE A 30 18.68 -12.28 5.53
CA PHE A 30 20.01 -12.70 5.08
C PHE A 30 20.95 -11.51 4.89
N ALA A 31 20.51 -10.43 4.24
CA ALA A 31 21.32 -9.22 4.08
C ALA A 31 21.69 -8.58 5.43
N ALA A 32 20.75 -8.52 6.39
CA ALA A 32 21.02 -8.00 7.73
C ALA A 32 22.01 -8.88 8.50
N ALA A 33 21.85 -10.21 8.44
CA ALA A 33 22.77 -11.15 9.06
C ALA A 33 24.19 -11.06 8.46
N ALA A 34 24.30 -10.94 7.13
CA ALA A 34 25.57 -10.75 6.43
C ALA A 34 26.25 -9.42 6.82
N ALA A 35 25.49 -8.32 6.93
CA ALA A 35 26.01 -7.04 7.40
C ALA A 35 26.53 -7.13 8.84
N LEU A 36 25.79 -7.78 9.74
CA LEU A 36 26.20 -7.98 11.13
C LEU A 36 27.48 -8.82 11.23
N ALA A 37 27.53 -9.95 10.51
CA ALA A 37 28.72 -10.81 10.47
C ALA A 37 29.95 -10.06 9.92
N ALA A 38 29.79 -9.30 8.84
CA ALA A 38 30.87 -8.50 8.28
C ALA A 38 31.33 -7.38 9.24
N LEU A 39 30.43 -6.74 9.97
CA LEU A 39 30.76 -5.74 10.99
C LEU A 39 31.56 -6.37 12.15
N LEU A 40 31.17 -7.57 12.60
CA LEU A 40 31.91 -8.31 13.61
C LEU A 40 33.34 -8.64 13.14
N LEU A 41 33.51 -8.98 11.86
CA LEU A 41 34.84 -9.19 11.26
C LEU A 41 35.68 -7.91 11.20
N VAL A 42 35.06 -6.74 10.90
CA VAL A 42 35.75 -5.44 10.97
C VAL A 42 36.27 -5.20 12.39
N VAL A 43 35.42 -5.39 13.41
CA VAL A 43 35.77 -5.14 14.82
C VAL A 43 36.85 -6.12 15.29
N ALA A 44 36.72 -7.41 14.97
CA ALA A 44 37.72 -8.43 15.30
C ALA A 44 39.06 -8.13 14.61
N GLY A 45 39.03 -7.75 13.32
CA GLY A 45 40.21 -7.35 12.57
C GLY A 45 40.89 -6.12 13.18
N TRP A 46 40.12 -5.11 13.60
CA TRP A 46 40.64 -3.93 14.29
C TRP A 46 41.33 -4.29 15.61
N LEU A 47 40.72 -5.15 16.42
CA LEU A 47 41.29 -5.61 17.70
C LEU A 47 42.56 -6.47 17.51
N ALA A 48 42.62 -7.28 16.46
CA ALA A 48 43.80 -8.08 16.14
C ALA A 48 44.94 -7.22 15.57
N CYS A 49 44.63 -6.21 14.76
CA CYS A 49 45.59 -5.22 14.27
C CYS A 49 46.18 -4.39 15.41
N SER A 50 45.36 -3.96 16.38
CA SER A 50 45.83 -3.16 17.52
C SER A 50 46.80 -3.94 18.44
N ARG A 51 46.69 -5.28 18.45
CA ARG A 51 47.63 -6.20 19.09
C ARG A 51 48.85 -6.56 18.23
N ARG A 52 49.01 -5.94 17.04
CA ARG A 52 50.03 -6.25 16.02
C ARG A 52 50.03 -7.71 15.53
N ALA A 53 48.92 -8.44 15.68
CA ALA A 53 48.83 -9.85 15.27
C ALA A 53 48.60 -10.02 13.75
N ILE A 54 48.05 -9.01 13.08
CA ILE A 54 47.74 -9.01 11.64
C ILE A 54 48.04 -7.66 10.99
N PRO A 55 48.21 -7.60 9.65
CA PRO A 55 48.42 -6.35 8.92
C PRO A 55 47.27 -5.35 9.06
N ALA A 56 47.61 -4.06 8.98
CA ALA A 56 46.67 -2.96 9.17
C ALA A 56 45.57 -2.83 8.11
N TRP A 57 45.73 -3.45 6.94
CA TRP A 57 44.73 -3.41 5.87
C TRP A 57 43.59 -4.44 6.06
N SER A 58 43.77 -5.43 6.95
CA SER A 58 42.81 -6.52 7.14
C SER A 58 41.38 -6.10 7.54
N PRO A 59 41.15 -5.05 8.37
CA PRO A 59 39.77 -4.63 8.71
C PRO A 59 39.02 -4.02 7.52
N ALA A 60 39.72 -3.62 6.45
CA ALA A 60 39.10 -3.04 5.27
C ALA A 60 38.42 -4.07 4.36
N VAL A 61 38.85 -5.33 4.41
CA VAL A 61 38.36 -6.42 3.53
C VAL A 61 36.84 -6.66 3.64
N PRO A 62 36.21 -6.71 4.83
CA PRO A 62 34.76 -6.88 4.94
C PRO A 62 33.93 -5.62 4.64
N LEU A 63 34.53 -4.42 4.51
CA LEU A 63 33.78 -3.17 4.31
C LEU A 63 32.88 -3.17 3.05
N PRO A 64 33.30 -3.67 1.87
CA PRO A 64 32.42 -3.75 0.70
C PRO A 64 31.20 -4.63 0.95
N VAL A 65 31.34 -5.72 1.71
CA VAL A 65 30.22 -6.62 2.06
C VAL A 65 29.21 -5.89 2.94
N VAL A 66 29.67 -5.09 3.91
CA VAL A 66 28.79 -4.24 4.74
C VAL A 66 28.02 -3.26 3.86
N VAL A 67 28.70 -2.53 2.98
CA VAL A 67 28.08 -1.52 2.10
C VAL A 67 27.05 -2.14 1.16
N LEU A 68 27.38 -3.26 0.51
CA LEU A 68 26.47 -3.96 -0.39
C LEU A 68 25.23 -4.50 0.35
N SER A 69 25.43 -5.08 1.54
CA SER A 69 24.36 -5.61 2.38
C SER A 69 23.41 -4.51 2.86
N LEU A 70 23.94 -3.35 3.27
CA LEU A 70 23.13 -2.18 3.65
C LEU A 70 22.31 -1.65 2.48
N ARG A 71 22.90 -1.59 1.27
CA ARG A 71 22.19 -1.16 0.06
C ARG A 71 21.10 -2.16 -0.34
N ALA A 72 21.37 -3.46 -0.24
CA ALA A 72 20.38 -4.50 -0.49
C ALA A 72 19.22 -4.43 0.52
N HIS A 73 19.52 -4.23 1.80
CA HIS A 73 18.52 -4.04 2.85
C HIS A 73 17.67 -2.79 2.59
N ALA A 74 18.29 -1.64 2.31
CA ALA A 74 17.59 -0.39 2.01
C ALA A 74 16.67 -0.50 0.79
N ARG A 75 17.15 -1.12 -0.30
CA ARG A 75 16.33 -1.37 -1.50
C ARG A 75 15.19 -2.34 -1.23
N GLY A 76 15.46 -3.42 -0.48
CA GLY A 76 14.46 -4.41 -0.09
C GLY A 76 13.33 -3.79 0.72
N ARG A 77 13.64 -2.85 1.62
CA ARG A 77 12.62 -2.15 2.42
C ARG A 77 11.65 -1.38 1.54
N ALA A 78 12.12 -0.66 0.52
CA ALA A 78 11.25 0.10 -0.37
C ALA A 78 10.25 -0.81 -1.11
N GLU A 79 10.71 -1.95 -1.62
CA GLU A 79 9.85 -2.91 -2.31
C GLU A 79 8.86 -3.58 -1.36
N ALA A 80 9.29 -3.94 -0.15
CA ALA A 80 8.41 -4.51 0.87
C ALA A 80 7.27 -3.56 1.25
N HIS A 81 7.53 -2.25 1.38
CA HIS A 81 6.49 -1.25 1.62
C HIS A 81 5.50 -1.18 0.45
N ARG A 82 6.00 -1.22 -0.79
CA ARG A 82 5.14 -1.21 -1.99
C ARG A 82 4.21 -2.43 -2.04
N ILE A 83 4.74 -3.62 -1.79
CA ILE A 83 3.94 -4.86 -1.77
C ILE A 83 2.90 -4.82 -0.65
N ARG A 84 3.28 -4.36 0.55
CA ARG A 84 2.35 -4.19 1.68
C ARG A 84 1.19 -3.25 1.34
N ARG A 85 1.45 -2.13 0.68
CA ARG A 85 0.41 -1.19 0.24
C ARG A 85 -0.55 -1.80 -0.76
N LEU A 86 -0.02 -2.59 -1.69
CA LEU A 86 -0.82 -3.28 -2.68
C LEU A 86 -1.67 -4.40 -2.06
N LEU A 87 -1.12 -5.13 -1.09
CA LEU A 87 -1.86 -6.09 -0.26
C LEU A 87 -3.05 -5.41 0.44
N GLY A 88 -2.81 -4.29 1.13
CA GLY A 88 -3.88 -3.54 1.77
C GLY A 88 -4.96 -3.04 0.80
N PHE A 89 -4.58 -2.70 -0.44
CA PHE A 89 -5.54 -2.34 -1.49
C PHE A 89 -6.48 -3.52 -1.84
N TYR A 90 -5.93 -4.72 -2.02
CA TYR A 90 -6.74 -5.90 -2.32
C TYR A 90 -7.56 -6.38 -1.12
N GLN A 91 -7.01 -6.36 0.09
CA GLN A 91 -7.70 -6.73 1.32
C GLN A 91 -8.93 -5.85 1.58
N ARG A 92 -8.82 -4.52 1.42
CA ARG A 92 -10.00 -3.63 1.46
C ARG A 92 -11.01 -3.93 0.36
N GLY A 93 -10.52 -4.35 -0.80
CA GLY A 93 -11.35 -4.83 -1.91
C GLY A 93 -12.16 -6.06 -1.52
N GLU A 94 -11.53 -7.06 -0.93
CA GLU A 94 -12.14 -8.28 -0.41
C GLU A 94 -13.14 -7.97 0.70
N ASP A 95 -12.78 -7.15 1.67
CA ASP A 95 -13.67 -6.74 2.77
C ASP A 95 -14.96 -6.08 2.26
N ARG A 96 -14.90 -5.34 1.14
CA ARG A 96 -16.12 -4.79 0.49
C ARG A 96 -17.00 -5.84 -0.17
N LEU A 97 -16.40 -6.88 -0.74
CA LEU A 97 -17.12 -7.98 -1.39
C LEU A 97 -17.75 -8.92 -0.36
N GLU A 98 -17.13 -9.05 0.81
CA GLU A 98 -17.59 -9.89 1.92
C GLU A 98 -18.35 -9.10 3.01
N ASP A 99 -18.70 -7.84 2.73
CA ASP A 99 -19.46 -6.92 3.59
C ASP A 99 -18.86 -6.65 5.00
N ARG A 100 -17.53 -6.72 5.12
CA ARG A 100 -16.74 -6.42 6.33
C ARG A 100 -15.95 -5.11 6.23
N TRP A 101 -16.50 -4.10 5.56
CA TRP A 101 -15.79 -2.88 5.19
C TRP A 101 -15.99 -1.69 6.15
N ALA A 102 -17.09 -1.66 6.90
CA ALA A 102 -17.44 -0.53 7.78
C ALA A 102 -16.38 -0.33 8.87
N GLY A 103 -16.03 0.94 9.12
CA GLY A 103 -15.02 1.37 10.10
C GLY A 103 -13.56 1.19 9.63
N LYS A 104 -13.32 0.74 8.40
CA LYS A 104 -11.97 0.49 7.84
C LYS A 104 -11.58 1.47 6.73
N GLY A 105 -12.50 2.36 6.36
CA GLY A 105 -12.36 3.27 5.23
C GLY A 105 -12.27 4.74 5.63
N GLN A 106 -12.39 5.57 4.61
CA GLN A 106 -12.49 7.03 4.77
C GLN A 106 -13.96 7.39 4.93
N HIS A 107 -14.37 7.82 6.13
CA HIS A 107 -15.77 8.08 6.45
C HIS A 107 -16.36 9.30 5.72
N GLY A 108 -15.52 10.26 5.33
CA GLY A 108 -15.95 11.45 4.58
C GLY A 108 -16.76 12.47 5.38
N GLN A 109 -16.81 12.36 6.72
CA GLN A 109 -17.51 13.31 7.61
C GLN A 109 -17.08 14.77 7.37
N ALA A 110 -15.81 14.99 6.99
CA ALA A 110 -15.32 16.33 6.66
C ALA A 110 -16.00 16.97 5.43
N PHE A 111 -16.68 16.18 4.60
CA PHE A 111 -17.40 16.64 3.41
C PHE A 111 -18.92 16.71 3.61
N GLU A 112 -19.40 16.38 4.81
CA GLU A 112 -20.83 16.36 5.10
C GLU A 112 -21.36 17.80 5.29
N PRO A 113 -22.29 18.26 4.44
CA PRO A 113 -22.92 19.57 4.63
C PRO A 113 -23.91 19.54 5.81
N PRO A 114 -24.06 20.65 6.57
CA PRO A 114 -24.93 20.69 7.75
C PRO A 114 -26.41 20.39 7.49
N ALA A 115 -26.91 20.70 6.30
CA ALA A 115 -28.28 20.42 5.88
C ALA A 115 -28.30 20.08 4.39
N HIS A 116 -28.52 18.81 4.07
CA HIS A 116 -28.70 18.34 2.70
C HIS A 116 -30.04 17.60 2.57
N PRO A 117 -30.78 17.77 1.47
CA PRO A 117 -32.12 17.19 1.32
C PRO A 117 -32.21 15.68 1.54
N TYR A 118 -31.11 14.94 1.34
CA TYR A 118 -31.12 13.47 1.42
C TYR A 118 -29.84 12.83 2.00
N ALA A 119 -28.82 13.62 2.40
CA ALA A 119 -27.52 13.03 2.74
C ALA A 119 -27.59 12.17 4.01
N GLY A 120 -28.34 12.62 5.02
CA GLY A 120 -28.59 11.85 6.24
C GLY A 120 -29.44 10.60 5.98
N ASP A 121 -30.54 10.75 5.24
CA ASP A 121 -31.46 9.65 4.92
C ASP A 121 -30.78 8.51 4.14
N LEU A 122 -29.88 8.84 3.22
CA LEU A 122 -29.12 7.85 2.44
C LEU A 122 -27.80 7.41 3.11
N ASN A 123 -27.53 7.90 4.32
CA ASN A 123 -26.28 7.66 5.06
C ASN A 123 -25.04 7.84 4.14
N LEU A 124 -24.90 9.03 3.55
CA LEU A 124 -23.85 9.29 2.56
C LEU A 124 -22.46 9.40 3.17
N PHE A 125 -22.34 9.94 4.38
CA PHE A 125 -21.07 10.17 5.08
C PHE A 125 -21.11 9.57 6.50
N GLY A 126 -19.95 9.37 7.11
CA GLY A 126 -19.82 8.70 8.41
C GLY A 126 -19.34 7.25 8.31
N GLU A 127 -19.27 6.60 9.47
CA GLU A 127 -18.97 5.17 9.57
C GLU A 127 -20.16 4.34 9.03
N GLY A 128 -19.88 3.32 8.23
CA GLY A 128 -20.91 2.50 7.58
C GLY A 128 -21.65 3.22 6.44
N SER A 129 -21.11 4.32 5.93
CA SER A 129 -21.74 5.15 4.90
C SER A 129 -21.48 4.68 3.46
N VAL A 130 -22.27 5.20 2.53
CA VAL A 130 -22.05 4.97 1.09
C VAL A 130 -20.68 5.48 0.65
N PHE A 131 -20.27 6.67 1.11
CA PHE A 131 -18.96 7.24 0.81
C PHE A 131 -17.84 6.32 1.29
N GLU A 132 -17.90 5.86 2.55
CA GLU A 132 -16.88 4.95 3.09
C GLU A 132 -16.76 3.67 2.25
N ARG A 133 -17.91 3.10 1.86
CA ARG A 133 -17.95 1.87 1.07
C ARG A 133 -17.28 2.03 -0.30
N ILE A 134 -17.52 3.13 -1.01
CA ILE A 134 -17.10 3.25 -2.42
C ILE A 134 -15.80 4.04 -2.59
N CYS A 135 -15.39 4.84 -1.59
CA CYS A 135 -14.23 5.70 -1.69
C CYS A 135 -12.93 4.88 -1.79
N THR A 136 -12.23 5.06 -2.91
CA THR A 136 -10.87 4.52 -3.15
C THR A 136 -9.88 5.61 -3.56
N ALA A 137 -10.31 6.87 -3.50
CA ALA A 137 -9.49 8.00 -3.88
C ALA A 137 -8.29 8.17 -2.93
N ARG A 138 -7.14 8.53 -3.50
CA ARG A 138 -5.85 8.66 -2.79
C ARG A 138 -5.47 10.10 -2.47
N THR A 139 -6.22 11.06 -2.99
CA THR A 139 -5.96 12.49 -2.83
C THR A 139 -7.16 13.17 -2.19
N HIS A 140 -6.93 14.26 -1.47
CA HIS A 140 -8.00 15.08 -0.93
C HIS A 140 -8.98 15.51 -2.04
N LEU A 141 -8.45 16.06 -3.14
CA LEU A 141 -9.24 16.48 -4.30
C LEU A 141 -10.10 15.34 -4.89
N GLY A 142 -9.56 14.12 -4.95
CA GLY A 142 -10.33 12.96 -5.42
C GLY A 142 -11.46 12.57 -4.47
N ARG A 143 -11.23 12.66 -3.15
CA ARG A 143 -12.25 12.41 -2.11
C ARG A 143 -13.35 13.46 -2.15
N GLU A 144 -12.96 14.73 -2.22
CA GLU A 144 -13.86 15.86 -2.35
C GLU A 144 -14.71 15.75 -3.62
N ARG A 145 -14.10 15.40 -4.76
CA ARG A 145 -14.84 15.22 -6.02
C ARG A 145 -15.86 14.09 -5.94
N LEU A 146 -15.53 12.99 -5.27
CA LEU A 146 -16.48 11.90 -5.03
C LEU A 146 -17.62 12.35 -4.11
N ALA A 147 -17.32 13.11 -3.05
CA ALA A 147 -18.35 13.65 -2.16
C ALA A 147 -19.33 14.55 -2.92
N GLN A 148 -18.82 15.46 -3.77
CA GLN A 148 -19.64 16.28 -4.66
C GLN A 148 -20.51 15.43 -5.58
N TYR A 149 -20.01 14.34 -6.15
CA TYR A 149 -20.81 13.44 -6.98
C TYR A 149 -21.97 12.75 -6.24
N LEU A 150 -21.86 12.56 -4.93
CA LEU A 150 -22.93 12.00 -4.11
C LEU A 150 -23.97 13.07 -3.71
N LEU A 151 -23.51 14.30 -3.47
CA LEU A 151 -24.35 15.43 -3.08
C LEU A 151 -25.08 16.08 -4.27
N GLU A 152 -24.47 16.07 -5.44
CA GLU A 152 -24.99 16.75 -6.63
C GLU A 152 -25.14 15.74 -7.78
N PRO A 153 -26.36 15.21 -7.99
CA PRO A 153 -26.62 14.27 -9.07
C PRO A 153 -26.39 14.93 -10.42
N ALA A 154 -25.65 14.23 -11.29
CA ALA A 154 -25.39 14.71 -12.64
C ALA A 154 -26.57 14.43 -13.57
N GLY A 155 -26.66 15.20 -14.66
CA GLY A 155 -27.63 14.93 -15.74
C GLY A 155 -27.35 13.59 -16.43
N GLY A 156 -28.38 12.99 -17.04
CA GLY A 156 -28.31 11.63 -17.60
C GLY A 156 -27.16 11.39 -18.61
N GLY A 157 -26.86 12.37 -19.47
CA GLY A 157 -25.75 12.27 -20.42
C GLY A 157 -24.39 12.18 -19.73
N GLU A 158 -24.17 12.97 -18.68
CA GLU A 158 -22.94 12.92 -17.89
C GLU A 158 -22.83 11.62 -17.08
N VAL A 159 -23.95 11.13 -16.53
CA VAL A 159 -24.00 9.83 -15.84
C VAL A 159 -23.54 8.71 -16.78
N LEU A 160 -24.05 8.66 -18.01
CA LEU A 160 -23.67 7.68 -19.00
C LEU A 160 -22.18 7.77 -19.38
N ALA A 161 -21.68 9.00 -19.56
CA ALA A 161 -20.26 9.23 -19.85
C ALA A 161 -19.35 8.75 -18.70
N ARG A 162 -19.72 9.03 -17.45
CA ARG A 162 -18.98 8.54 -16.26
C ARG A 162 -19.02 7.02 -16.17
N GLN A 163 -20.17 6.39 -16.45
CA GLN A 163 -20.29 4.93 -16.45
C GLN A 163 -19.44 4.28 -17.56
N GLU A 164 -19.34 4.92 -18.74
CA GLU A 164 -18.44 4.48 -19.81
C GLU A 164 -16.99 4.53 -19.36
N ALA A 165 -16.55 5.66 -18.78
CA ALA A 165 -15.19 5.81 -18.26
C ALA A 165 -14.87 4.75 -17.18
N VAL A 166 -15.81 4.44 -16.28
CA VAL A 166 -15.65 3.36 -15.29
C VAL A 166 -15.52 1.99 -15.97
N ARG A 167 -16.30 1.71 -17.03
CA ARG A 167 -16.22 0.46 -17.79
C ARG A 167 -14.88 0.32 -18.51
N GLU A 168 -14.35 1.40 -19.09
CA GLU A 168 -13.02 1.43 -19.69
C GLU A 168 -11.91 1.12 -18.66
N LEU A 169 -11.97 1.79 -17.49
CA LEU A 169 -10.96 1.64 -16.43
C LEU A 169 -11.02 0.26 -15.74
N ARG A 170 -12.17 -0.42 -15.77
CA ARG A 170 -12.34 -1.75 -15.16
C ARG A 170 -11.29 -2.76 -15.64
N GLY A 171 -10.99 -2.75 -16.95
CA GLY A 171 -10.01 -3.66 -17.55
C GLY A 171 -8.55 -3.29 -17.27
N GLN A 172 -8.28 -2.05 -16.88
CA GLN A 172 -6.93 -1.50 -16.73
C GLN A 172 -6.35 -1.79 -15.33
N VAL A 173 -6.16 -3.07 -14.99
CA VAL A 173 -5.68 -3.51 -13.67
C VAL A 173 -4.38 -2.82 -13.26
N ALA A 174 -3.36 -2.84 -14.13
CA ALA A 174 -2.05 -2.24 -13.84
C ALA A 174 -2.14 -0.73 -13.55
N LEU A 175 -3.03 -0.01 -14.24
CA LEU A 175 -3.25 1.41 -13.97
C LEU A 175 -3.89 1.62 -12.60
N ARG A 176 -4.88 0.81 -12.23
CA ARG A 176 -5.55 0.89 -10.92
C ARG A 176 -4.59 0.58 -9.78
N GLU A 177 -3.73 -0.42 -9.93
CA GLU A 177 -2.66 -0.73 -8.97
C GLU A 177 -1.67 0.44 -8.86
N LYS A 178 -1.23 1.00 -9.99
CA LYS A 178 -0.35 2.18 -9.99
C LYS A 178 -1.00 3.35 -9.26
N MET A 179 -2.28 3.64 -9.52
CA MET A 179 -3.04 4.68 -8.83
C MET A 179 -3.18 4.43 -7.33
N ALA A 180 -3.46 3.18 -6.92
CA ALA A 180 -3.54 2.82 -5.50
C ALA A 180 -2.20 3.03 -4.78
N LEU A 181 -1.10 2.84 -5.51
CA LEU A 181 0.26 3.08 -5.03
C LEU A 181 0.69 4.55 -5.13
N LEU A 182 -0.08 5.44 -5.76
CA LEU A 182 0.18 6.88 -5.67
C LEU A 182 -0.08 7.37 -4.23
N GLY A 183 0.84 8.17 -3.69
CA GLY A 183 0.79 8.70 -2.33
C GLY A 183 1.86 8.12 -1.40
N HIS A 184 2.28 8.93 -0.42
CA HIS A 184 3.34 8.62 0.54
C HIS A 184 2.81 7.95 1.83
N SER A 185 1.51 8.01 2.08
CA SER A 185 0.85 7.52 3.31
C SER A 185 -0.04 6.31 3.05
N ASP A 186 -0.25 5.47 4.05
CA ASP A 186 -1.25 4.42 3.99
C ASP A 186 -2.67 5.02 4.09
N PHE A 187 -3.71 4.27 3.72
CA PHE A 187 -5.10 4.75 3.88
C PHE A 187 -5.42 5.06 5.36
N GLU A 188 -4.77 4.34 6.28
CA GLU A 188 -4.92 4.45 7.73
C GLU A 188 -4.29 5.74 8.29
N ASP A 189 -3.25 6.29 7.68
CA ASP A 189 -2.58 7.50 8.21
C ASP A 189 -3.32 8.81 7.87
N SER A 190 -4.51 8.72 7.25
CA SER A 190 -5.28 9.88 6.77
C SER A 190 -6.61 10.06 7.49
N HIS A 191 -6.69 9.57 8.72
CA HIS A 191 -7.74 9.87 9.71
C HIS A 191 -7.56 11.27 10.31
#